data_AF-A0A6L9AAZ7-F1
#
_entry.id   AF-A0A6L9AAZ7-F1
#
_cell.length_a   1.000
_cell.length_b   1.000
_cell.length_c   1.000
_cell.angle_alpha   90.00
_cell.angle_beta   90.00
_cell.angle_gamma   90.00
#
_symmetry.space_group_name_H-M   'P 1'
#
loop_
_entity.id
_entity.type
_entity.pdbx_description
1 polymer ?
#
loop_
_entity_poly.entity_id
_entity_poly.type
_entity_poly.pdbx_seq_one_letter_code
_entity_poly.pdbx_strand_id
1 'polypeptide(L)' 'MTQDYELVVKGVRNFENKVTVTVALQDKERFDGEIFDLDVAMDRVEGAALEFYEAAARRSVPQVFLEVA' A
#
# COMPACT_ATOMS: atom_id res chain seq x y z
N MET A 1 18.99 15.48 1.67
CA MET A 1 18.52 14.63 0.56
C MET A 1 17.08 14.33 0.92
N THR A 2 16.12 14.89 0.19
CA THR A 2 14.71 14.59 0.43
C THR A 2 14.49 13.28 -0.27
N GLN A 3 14.38 12.21 0.49
CA GLN A 3 14.30 10.90 -0.11
C GLN A 3 12.87 10.71 -0.65
N ASP A 4 12.76 10.58 -1.96
CA ASP A 4 11.48 10.55 -2.69
C ASP A 4 10.88 9.15 -2.62
N TYR A 5 10.30 8.83 -1.46
CA TYR A 5 9.57 7.59 -1.25
C TYR A 5 8.12 7.66 -1.78
N GLU A 6 7.70 6.63 -2.48
CA GLU A 6 6.34 6.46 -3.00
C GLU A 6 5.73 5.15 -2.53
N LEU A 7 4.44 5.19 -2.17
CA LEU A 7 3.65 3.99 -1.89
C LEU A 7 2.91 3.57 -3.16
N VAL A 8 3.28 2.40 -3.69
CA VAL A 8 2.74 1.83 -4.92
C VAL A 8 1.89 0.62 -4.58
N VAL A 9 0.67 0.55 -5.12
CA VAL A 9 -0.15 -0.66 -4.99
C VAL A 9 0.36 -1.71 -5.95
N LYS A 10 0.77 -2.86 -5.41
CA LYS A 10 1.28 -4.00 -6.18
C LYS A 10 0.18 -4.99 -6.54
N GLY A 11 -0.86 -5.06 -5.72
CA GLY A 11 -1.96 -5.98 -5.98
C GLY A 11 -3.11 -5.86 -4.98
N VAL A 12 -4.25 -6.39 -5.39
CA VAL A 12 -5.45 -6.49 -4.56
C VAL A 12 -5.96 -7.93 -4.62
N ARG A 13 -6.20 -8.50 -3.45
CA ARG A 13 -6.73 -9.85 -3.26
C ARG A 13 -8.09 -9.73 -2.59
N ASN A 14 -9.13 -10.03 -3.35
CA ASN A 14 -10.50 -10.01 -2.86
C ASN A 14 -10.90 -11.41 -2.36
N PHE A 15 -11.21 -11.52 -1.08
CA PHE A 15 -11.76 -12.71 -0.44
C PHE A 15 -13.23 -12.47 -0.09
N GLU A 16 -13.95 -13.54 0.26
CA GLU A 16 -15.40 -13.48 0.53
C GLU A 16 -15.78 -12.40 1.56
N ASN A 17 -15.02 -12.32 2.66
CA ASN A 17 -15.29 -11.43 3.80
C ASN A 17 -14.27 -10.30 3.97
N LYS A 18 -13.19 -10.28 3.18
CA LYS A 18 -12.09 -9.32 3.35
C LYS A 18 -11.40 -9.00 2.04
N VAL A 19 -10.79 -7.82 1.97
CA VAL A 19 -9.93 -7.41 0.87
C VAL A 19 -8.54 -7.17 1.44
N THR A 20 -7.53 -7.76 0.82
CA THR A 20 -6.13 -7.51 1.14
C THR A 20 -5.49 -6.74 0.00
N VAL A 21 -4.89 -5.60 0.31
CA VAL A 21 -4.15 -4.79 -0.66
C VAL A 21 -2.67 -4.84 -0.30
N THR A 22 -1.85 -5.23 -1.26
CA THR A 22 -0.40 -5.22 -1.13
C THR A 22 0.12 -3.86 -1.61
N VAL A 23 0.80 -3.13 -0.72
CA VAL A 23 1.41 -1.83 -1.01
C VAL A 23 2.91 -1.95 -0.82
N ALA A 24 3.69 -1.58 -1.83
CA ALA A 24 5.15 -1.50 -1.75
C ALA A 24 5.57 -0.07 -1.43
N LEU A 25 6.54 0.09 -0.53
CA LEU A 25 7.31 1.33 -0.42
C LEU A 25 8.45 1.29 -1.45
N GLN A 26 8.50 2.26 -2.34
CA GLN A 26 9.51 2.37 -3.37
C GLN A 26 10.30 3.68 -3.23
N ASP A 27 11.62 3.60 -3.28
CA ASP A 27 12.55 4.70 -3.46
C ASP A 27 12.69 5.01 -4.95
N LYS A 28 12.33 6.23 -5.37
CA LYS A 28 12.38 6.62 -6.78
C LYS A 28 13.78 6.64 -7.39
N GLU A 29 14.82 6.74 -6.56
CA GLU A 29 16.21 6.85 -7.03
C GLU A 29 16.90 5.47 -7.17
N ARG A 30 16.34 4.41 -6.57
CA ARG A 30 16.88 3.04 -6.66
C ARG A 30 16.33 2.27 -7.86
N PHE A 31 17.21 1.54 -8.54
CA PHE A 31 16.92 0.78 -9.76
C PHE A 31 15.91 -0.37 -9.55
N ASP A 32 15.86 -0.97 -8.35
CA ASP A 32 14.81 -1.93 -7.96
C ASP A 32 13.67 -1.25 -7.17
N GLY A 33 13.95 -0.06 -6.61
CA GLY A 33 13.03 0.85 -5.92
C GLY A 33 12.42 0.31 -4.64
N GLU A 34 11.95 -0.93 -4.64
CA GLU A 34 11.22 -1.58 -3.56
C GLU A 34 12.07 -1.76 -2.31
N ILE A 35 11.56 -1.20 -1.20
CA ILE A 35 12.16 -1.28 0.12
C ILE A 35 11.47 -2.39 0.91
N PHE A 36 10.14 -2.42 0.90
CA PHE A 36 9.33 -3.47 1.53
C PHE A 36 7.90 -3.50 0.97
N ASP A 37 7.24 -4.65 1.11
CA ASP A 37 5.82 -4.84 0.88
C ASP A 37 5.04 -4.86 2.20
N LEU A 38 3.85 -4.25 2.20
CA LEU A 38 2.88 -4.31 3.28
C LEU A 38 1.55 -4.81 2.77
N ASP A 39 1.07 -5.91 3.34
CA ASP A 39 -0.29 -6.40 3.12
C ASP A 39 -1.26 -5.75 4.11
N VAL A 40 -2.13 -4.89 3.61
CA VAL A 40 -3.21 -4.26 4.39
C VAL A 40 -4.49 -5.05 4.18
N ALA A 41 -4.92 -5.79 5.20
CA ALA A 41 -6.19 -6.49 5.20
C ALA A 41 -7.30 -5.60 5.79
N MET A 42 -8.42 -5.51 5.08
CA MET A 42 -9.60 -4.74 5.47
C MET A 42 -10.84 -5.62 5.34
N ASP A 43 -11.83 -5.40 6.21
CA ASP A 43 -13.14 -6.02 6.05
C ASP A 43 -13.80 -5.56 4.75
N ARG A 44 -14.49 -6.49 4.08
CA ARG A 44 -15.16 -6.19 2.83
C ARG A 44 -16.42 -5.37 3.12
N VAL A 45 -16.48 -4.19 2.53
CA VAL A 45 -17.64 -3.31 2.49
C VAL A 45 -18.47 -3.64 1.24
N GLU A 46 -19.75 -3.93 1.46
CA GLU A 46 -20.69 -4.24 0.37
C GLU A 46 -20.84 -3.03 -0.57
N GLY A 47 -20.68 -3.27 -1.88
CA GLY A 47 -20.75 -2.22 -2.90
C GLY A 47 -19.51 -1.32 -3.03
N ALA A 48 -18.46 -1.52 -2.23
CA ALA A 48 -17.22 -0.74 -2.37
C ALA A 48 -16.38 -1.21 -3.58
N ALA A 49 -15.87 -0.25 -4.36
CA ALA A 49 -14.97 -0.48 -5.47
C ALA A 49 -13.56 -0.88 -4.98
N LEU A 50 -12.77 -1.56 -5.82
CA LEU A 50 -11.39 -1.92 -5.48
C LEU A 50 -10.52 -0.67 -5.18
N GLU A 51 -10.75 0.43 -5.91
CA GLU A 51 -10.08 1.71 -5.71
C GLU A 51 -10.24 2.27 -4.28
N PHE A 52 -11.38 2.00 -3.63
CA PHE A 52 -11.61 2.38 -2.23
C PHE A 52 -10.60 1.70 -1.31
N TYR A 53 -10.40 0.40 -1.50
CA TYR A 53 -9.45 -0.38 -0.69
C TYR A 53 -8.01 0.03 -1.00
N GLU A 54 -7.68 0.32 -2.25
CA GLU A 54 -6.35 0.82 -2.61
C GLU A 54 -6.01 2.14 -1.92
N ALA A 55 -6.95 3.10 -1.95
CA ALA A 55 -6.78 4.39 -1.29
C ALA A 55 -6.73 4.25 0.24
N ALA A 56 -7.58 3.38 0.81
CA ALA A 56 -7.59 3.08 2.23
C ALA A 56 -6.29 2.42 2.69
N ALA A 57 -5.75 1.47 1.91
CA ALA A 57 -4.49 0.81 2.20
C ALA A 57 -3.33 1.80 2.20
N ARG A 58 -3.24 2.69 1.20
CA ARG A 58 -2.21 3.74 1.14
C ARG A 58 -2.28 4.69 2.34
N ARG A 59 -3.49 5.07 2.79
CA ARG A 59 -3.67 5.91 3.99
C ARG A 59 -3.38 5.18 5.28
N SER A 60 -3.56 3.87 5.32
CA SER A 60 -3.34 3.07 6.51
C SER A 60 -1.85 2.85 6.80
N VAL A 61 -0.96 3.06 5.82
CA VAL A 61 0.49 2.99 6.03
C VAL A 61 0.92 4.18 6.90
N PRO A 62 1.49 3.92 8.10
CA PRO A 62 1.92 5.00 8.98
C PRO A 62 3.01 5.87 8.34
N GLN A 63 2.90 7.19 8.49
CA GLN A 63 3.91 8.14 8.02
C GLN A 63 5.31 7.88 8.61
N VAL A 64 5.41 7.26 9.78
CA VAL A 64 6.70 6.87 10.37
C VAL A 64 7.51 5.94 9.46
N PHE A 65 6.87 5.10 8.63
CA PHE A 65 7.59 4.27 7.67
C PHE A 65 8.18 5.07 6.49
N LEU A 66 7.64 6.25 6.19
CA LEU A 66 8.20 7.18 5.20
C LEU A 66 9.37 8.00 5.77
N GLU A 67 9.45 8.17 7.10
CA GLU A 67 10.54 8.91 7.77
C GLU A 67 11.74 8.02 8.16
N VAL A 68 11.55 6.70 8.28
CA VAL A 68 12.60 5.76 8.70
C VAL A 68 13.49 5.31 7.53
N ALA A 69 12.96 5.33 6.31
CA ALA A 69 13.66 4.85 5.14
C ALA A 69 14.83 5.77 4.76
#